data_AF-A0AAP0DN81-F1
#
_entry.id   AF-A0AAP0DN81-F1
#
_cell.length_a   1.000
_cell.length_b   1.000
_cell.length_c   1.000
_cell.angle_alpha   90.00
_cell.angle_beta   90.00
_cell.angle_gamma   90.00
#
_symmetry.space_group_name_H-M   'P 1'
#
loop_
_entity.id
_entity.type
_entity.pdbx_description
1 polymer ?
#
loop_
_entity_poly.entity_id
_entity_poly.type
_entity_poly.pdbx_seq_one_letter_code
_entity_poly.pdbx_strand_id
1 'polypeptide(L)' 'MPDQALQAFIDHGTVGRTIDSNVSEAERTYSALEKLGIDWSYVGSQLELEGVVSFKKSFDSLLDSLQEKANSMKLGSL' A
#
# COMPACT_ATOMS: atom_id res chain seq x y z
N MET A 1 -1.17 -5.54 8.93
CA MET A 1 -0.37 -6.35 7.99
C MET A 1 -1.29 -7.38 7.35
N PRO A 2 -1.09 -7.74 6.07
CA PRO A 2 -1.76 -8.89 5.48
C PRO A 2 -1.45 -10.18 6.26
N ASP A 3 -2.39 -11.13 6.30
CA ASP A 3 -2.28 -12.36 7.09
C ASP A 3 -1.02 -13.17 6.76
N GLN A 4 -0.65 -13.24 5.48
CA GLN A 4 0.55 -13.93 5.03
C GLN A 4 1.82 -13.30 5.62
N ALA A 5 1.89 -11.96 5.68
CA ALA A 5 3.03 -11.26 6.26
C ALA A 5 3.11 -11.47 7.77
N LEU A 6 1.95 -11.52 8.44
CA LEU A 6 1.89 -11.85 9.87
C LEU A 6 2.36 -13.28 10.14
N GLN A 7 1.90 -14.25 9.35
CA GLN A 7 2.30 -15.65 9.51
C GLN A 7 3.80 -15.87 9.28
N ALA A 8 4.38 -15.20 8.28
CA ALA A 8 5.82 -15.21 8.04
C ALA A 8 6.59 -14.61 9.23
N PHE A 9 6.09 -13.50 9.80
CA PHE A 9 6.69 -12.90 10.98
C PHE A 9 6.58 -13.79 12.23
N ILE A 10 5.50 -14.56 12.38
CA ILE A 10 5.35 -15.53 13.48
C ILE A 10 6.36 -16.69 13.34
N ASP A 11 6.53 -17.21 12.13
CA ASP A 11 7.41 -18.35 11.85
C ASP A 11 8.91 -17.99 12.03
N HIS A 12 9.33 -16.83 11.52
CA HIS A 12 10.76 -16.47 11.46
C HIS A 12 11.05 -14.96 11.59
N GLY A 13 10.13 -14.17 12.16
CA GLY A 13 10.38 -12.77 12.47
C GLY A 13 11.36 -12.59 13.63
N THR A 14 12.11 -11.50 13.62
CA THR A 14 12.99 -11.09 14.73
C THR A 14 12.50 -9.78 15.31
N VAL A 15 12.33 -9.72 16.63
CA VAL A 15 11.95 -8.50 17.35
C VAL A 15 13.20 -7.70 17.70
N GLY A 16 13.22 -6.43 17.31
CA GLY A 16 14.27 -5.49 17.67
C GLY A 16 13.84 -4.06 17.42
N ARG A 17 14.44 -3.10 18.12
CA ARG A 17 14.25 -1.67 17.85
C ARG A 17 15.13 -1.27 16.66
N THR A 18 14.60 -1.45 15.45
CA THR A 18 15.34 -1.20 14.21
C THR A 18 15.03 0.16 13.58
N ILE A 19 14.02 0.88 14.07
CA ILE A 19 13.51 2.11 13.45
C ILE A 19 14.56 3.24 13.36
N ASP A 20 15.44 3.32 14.36
CA ASP A 20 16.52 4.29 14.47
C ASP A 20 17.90 3.64 14.33
N SER A 21 17.94 2.36 13.97
CA SER A 21 19.18 1.67 13.62
C SER A 21 19.63 2.06 12.21
N ASN A 22 20.95 2.21 12.01
CA ASN A 22 21.58 2.39 10.70
C ASN A 22 21.06 3.57 9.84
N VAL A 23 20.60 4.67 10.47
CA VAL A 23 20.08 5.86 9.76
C VAL A 23 21.09 6.39 8.71
N SER A 24 22.38 6.46 9.04
CA SER A 24 23.42 6.91 8.11
C SER A 24 23.61 5.98 6.90
N GLU A 25 23.20 4.70 6.98
CA GLU A 25 23.16 3.80 5.83
C GLU A 25 21.95 4.08 4.94
N ALA A 26 20.79 4.35 5.54
CA ALA A 26 19.61 4.79 4.82
C ALA A 26 19.91 6.08 4.03
N GLU A 27 20.48 7.10 4.67
CA GLU A 27 20.88 8.36 4.01
C GLU A 27 21.81 8.12 2.80
N ARG A 28 22.81 7.24 2.95
CA ARG A 28 23.71 6.88 1.83
C ARG A 28 22.97 6.23 0.68
N THR A 29 21.99 5.38 0.96
CA THR A 29 21.13 4.76 -0.07
C THR A 29 20.34 5.82 -0.83
N TYR A 30 19.73 6.78 -0.11
CA TYR A 30 19.00 7.89 -0.73
C TYR A 30 19.92 8.74 -1.64
N SER A 31 21.09 9.14 -1.15
CA SER A 31 22.06 9.90 -1.96
C SER A 31 22.61 9.13 -3.15
N ALA A 32 22.75 7.79 -3.04
CA ALA A 32 23.19 6.96 -4.16
C ALA A 32 22.14 6.94 -5.28
N LEU A 33 20.86 6.88 -4.93
CA LEU A 33 19.76 6.91 -5.89
C LEU A 33 19.67 8.28 -6.58
N GLU A 34 19.86 9.38 -5.84
CA GLU A 34 19.93 10.73 -6.44
C GLU A 34 21.09 10.87 -7.43
N LYS A 35 22.27 10.29 -7.12
CA LYS A 35 23.41 10.27 -8.05
C LYS A 35 23.13 9.50 -9.35
N LEU A 36 22.18 8.57 -9.32
CA LEU A 36 21.69 7.86 -10.51
C LEU A 36 20.60 8.65 -11.25
N GLY A 37 20.26 9.86 -10.79
CA GLY A 37 19.24 10.73 -11.38
C GLY A 37 17.82 10.44 -10.91
N ILE A 38 17.64 9.65 -9.84
CA ILE A 38 16.32 9.39 -9.26
C ILE A 38 15.94 10.54 -8.33
N ASP A 39 14.88 11.27 -8.69
CA ASP A 39 14.31 12.33 -7.86
C ASP A 39 13.27 11.75 -6.88
N TRP A 40 13.62 11.73 -5.59
CA TRP A 40 12.74 11.26 -4.52
C TRP A 40 11.46 12.07 -4.36
N SER A 41 11.52 13.38 -4.62
CA SER A 41 10.34 14.24 -4.53
C SER A 41 9.34 13.88 -5.62
N TYR A 42 9.85 13.62 -6.82
CA TYR A 42 9.03 13.13 -7.93
C TYR A 42 8.45 11.74 -7.64
N VAL A 43 9.25 10.79 -7.16
CA VAL A 43 8.78 9.44 -6.80
C VAL A 43 7.68 9.51 -5.75
N GLY A 44 7.85 10.30 -4.69
CA GLY A 44 6.83 10.49 -3.66
C GLY A 44 5.53 11.06 -4.23
N SER A 45 5.63 12.10 -5.07
CA SER A 45 4.47 12.73 -5.70
C SER A 45 3.71 11.77 -6.63
N GLN A 46 4.43 10.93 -7.39
CA GLN A 46 3.81 9.91 -8.24
C GLN A 46 3.08 8.85 -7.40
N LEU A 47 3.74 8.30 -6.39
CA LEU A 47 3.16 7.27 -5.51
C LEU A 47 1.93 7.78 -4.75
N GLU A 48 1.93 9.04 -4.32
CA GLU A 48 0.76 9.66 -3.68
C GLU A 48 -0.44 9.72 -4.64
N LEU A 49 -0.22 10.23 -5.86
CA LEU A 49 -1.26 10.32 -6.88
C LEU A 49 -1.83 8.94 -7.22
N GLU A 50 -0.96 7.96 -7.46
CA GLU A 50 -1.35 6.57 -7.74
C GLU A 50 -2.12 5.96 -6.56
N GLY A 51 -1.69 6.24 -5.33
CA GLY A 51 -2.37 5.82 -4.11
C GLY A 51 -3.80 6.34 -4.02
N VAL A 52 -4.01 7.65 -4.26
CA VAL A 52 -5.35 8.27 -4.27
C VAL A 52 -6.23 7.66 -5.35
N VAL A 53 -5.69 7.45 -6.56
CA VAL A 53 -6.41 6.81 -7.67
C VAL A 53 -6.82 5.38 -7.32
N SER A 54 -5.92 4.59 -6.76
CA SER A 54 -6.18 3.20 -6.34
C SER A 54 -7.24 3.12 -5.26
N PHE A 55 -7.21 4.04 -4.29
CA PHE A 55 -8.21 4.11 -3.23
C PHE A 55 -9.59 4.46 -3.79
N LYS A 56 -9.67 5.47 -4.66
CA LYS A 56 -10.92 5.83 -5.35
C LYS A 56 -11.50 4.64 -6.11
N LYS A 57 -10.67 3.96 -6.91
CA LYS A 57 -11.10 2.78 -7.68
C LYS A 57 -11.65 1.67 -6.78
N SER A 58 -11.03 1.43 -5.64
CA SER A 58 -11.48 0.43 -4.66
C SER A 58 -12.84 0.82 -4.07
N PHE A 59 -13.07 2.11 -3.84
CA PHE A 59 -14.35 2.64 -3.36
C PHE A 59 -15.46 2.53 -4.41
N ASP A 60 -15.18 2.91 -5.66
CA ASP A 60 -16.14 2.75 -6.77
C ASP A 60 -16.54 1.27 -6.93
N SER A 61 -15.56 0.36 -6.87
CA SER A 61 -15.81 -1.10 -6.94
C SER A 61 -16.68 -1.62 -5.78
N LEU A 62 -16.54 -1.04 -4.59
CA LEU A 62 -17.40 -1.36 -3.44
C LEU A 62 -18.84 -0.91 -3.70
N LEU A 63 -19.04 0.31 -4.22
CA LEU A 63 -20.38 0.81 -4.53
C LEU A 63 -21.07 -0.04 -5.60
N ASP A 64 -20.35 -0.43 -6.66
CA ASP A 64 -20.86 -1.31 -7.70
C ASP A 64 -21.30 -2.67 -7.11
N SER A 65 -20.46 -3.28 -6.27
CA SER A 65 -20.78 -4.55 -5.61
C SER A 65 -22.03 -4.45 -4.72
N LEU A 66 -22.20 -3.32 -4.01
CA LEU A 66 -23.40 -3.07 -3.21
C LEU A 66 -24.65 -2.88 -4.08
N GLN A 67 -24.51 -2.18 -5.20
CA GLN A 67 -25.60 -1.96 -6.15
C GLN A 67 -26.04 -3.27 -6.80
N GLU A 68 -25.10 -4.11 -7.23
CA GLU A 68 -25.38 -5.45 -7.75
C GLU A 68 -26.12 -6.31 -6.71
N LYS A 69 -25.63 -6.29 -5.45
CA LYS A 69 -26.30 -7.01 -4.37
C LYS A 69 -27.72 -6.52 -4.15
N ALA A 70 -27.94 -5.21 -4.09
CA ALA A 70 -29.26 -4.62 -3.91
C ALA A 70 -30.23 -4.99 -5.05
N ASN A 71 -29.75 -4.97 -6.30
CA ASN A 71 -30.54 -5.35 -7.47
C ASN A 71 -30.94 -6.83 -7.42
N SER A 72 -30.00 -7.72 -7.07
CA SER A 72 -30.27 -9.17 -6.94
C SER A 72 -31.36 -9.48 -5.91
N MET A 73 -31.43 -8.70 -4.82
CA MET A 73 -32.44 -8.88 -3.78
C MET A 73 -33.83 -8.39 -4.21
N LYS A 74 -33.92 -7.32 -5.01
CA LYS A 74 -35.20 -6.83 -5.55
C LYS A 74 -35.82 -7.77 -6.57
N LEU A 75 -34.99 -8.46 -7.36
CA LEU A 75 -35.45 -9.44 -8.36
C LEU A 75 -35.96 -10.75 -7.75
N GLY A 76 -35.48 -11.15 -6.57
CA GLY A 76 -35.95 -12.35 -5.85
C GLY A 76 -37.19 -12.14 -4.97
N SER A 77 -37.68 -10.90 -4.87
CA SER A 77 -38.90 -10.54 -4.12
C SER A 77 -40.15 -10.37 -5.01
N LEU A 78 -40.06 -10.71 -6.30
CA LEU A 78 -41.15 -10.79 -7.27
C LEU A 78 -41.37 -12.26 -7.65
#